data_AF-A0A5P1EIG7-F1
#
_entry.id   AF-A0A5P1EIG7-F1
#
_cell.length_a   1.000
_cell.length_b   1.000
_cell.length_c   1.000
_cell.angle_alpha   90.00
_cell.angle_beta   90.00
_cell.angle_gamma   90.00
#
_symmetry.space_group_name_H-M   'P 1'
#
loop_
_entity.id
_entity.type
_entity.pdbx_description
1 polymer ?
#
loop_
_entity_poly.entity_id
_entity_poly.type
_entity_poly.pdbx_seq_one_letter_code
_entity_poly.pdbx_strand_id
1 'polypeptide(L)'
;MGEELFWAIRGGGAASFGVVTAFKIKLVDVPPVVTAFNVFRNLRQNATELVARWQEIAHKFDDNLFIRLVIQRTTDNGQPSIQVLFNSLFLGDKNQLLSVVATAFPELGLAASDCTEMNWLQQVLFFNSMPLNNPQALLTRTRSSNNSFKAKSDFVTTPINARNLEKIWKFIMAPQDQPLVLILEPFGGRMDQIPPSATPFPYRRGFLYNIQYDMNWADSSETQKHLQWMKDLYSFMTPFVTKNPRGAYYNYKDLDLGRNEDGEEASYEKARVWGEKYFGGNFKRLAIVKGKVDPQNFFRNEQSIPPLFA
;
A
#
# COMPACT_ATOMS: atom_id res chain seq x y z
N MET A 1 1.52 -17.69 25.22
CA MET A 1 0.47 -17.17 24.30
C MET A 1 0.04 -18.33 23.42
N GLY A 2 -1.26 -18.61 23.29
CA GLY A 2 -1.73 -19.67 22.40
C GLY A 2 -1.57 -19.29 20.92
N GLU A 3 -1.42 -20.29 20.05
CA GLU A 3 -1.18 -20.10 18.60
C GLU A 3 -2.28 -19.28 17.91
N GLU A 4 -3.53 -19.44 18.31
CA GLU A 4 -4.66 -18.68 17.74
C GLU A 4 -4.56 -17.18 18.00
N LEU A 5 -4.23 -16.78 19.25
CA LEU A 5 -4.01 -15.37 19.58
C LEU A 5 -2.74 -14.83 18.91
N PHE A 6 -1.67 -15.63 18.88
CA PHE A 6 -0.44 -15.26 18.19
C PHE A 6 -0.63 -15.08 16.68
N TRP A 7 -1.49 -15.89 16.05
CA TRP A 7 -1.91 -15.70 14.67
C TRP A 7 -2.70 -14.39 14.53
N ALA A 8 -3.70 -14.15 15.38
CA ALA A 8 -4.58 -12.98 15.30
C ALA A 8 -3.84 -11.63 15.40
N ILE A 9 -2.85 -11.52 16.29
CA ILE A 9 -2.10 -10.26 16.47
C ILE A 9 -1.08 -9.98 15.36
N ARG A 10 -0.76 -10.95 14.50
CA ARG A 10 0.18 -10.82 13.37
C ARG A 10 -0.50 -10.39 12.07
N GLY A 11 -1.43 -9.44 12.17
CA GLY A 11 -2.11 -8.83 11.02
C GLY A 11 -3.58 -8.51 11.24
N GLY A 12 -4.21 -9.00 12.31
CA GLY A 12 -5.63 -8.80 12.59
C GLY A 12 -5.96 -7.49 13.30
N GLY A 13 -4.98 -6.61 13.49
CA GLY A 13 -5.12 -5.41 14.31
C GLY A 13 -5.12 -5.73 15.80
N ALA A 14 -3.94 -5.66 16.42
CA ALA A 14 -3.74 -6.02 17.81
C ALA A 14 -4.66 -5.28 18.80
N ALA A 15 -5.09 -4.06 18.46
CA ALA A 15 -6.04 -3.27 19.24
C ALA A 15 -7.40 -3.94 19.46
N SER A 16 -7.76 -4.97 18.68
CA SER A 16 -8.96 -5.79 18.94
C SER A 16 -8.73 -6.87 19.99
N PHE A 17 -7.49 -7.17 20.37
CA PHE A 17 -7.14 -8.36 21.16
C PHE A 17 -6.41 -8.05 22.47
N GLY A 18 -5.82 -6.86 22.58
CA GLY A 18 -5.14 -6.43 23.80
C GLY A 18 -4.07 -5.37 23.56
N VAL A 19 -3.22 -5.17 24.57
CA VAL A 19 -2.07 -4.27 24.51
C VAL A 19 -0.81 -5.08 24.21
N VAL A 20 -0.22 -4.88 23.03
CA VAL A 20 1.07 -5.48 22.71
C VAL A 20 2.18 -4.65 23.34
N THR A 21 2.98 -5.27 24.20
CA THR A 21 4.07 -4.60 24.92
C THR A 21 5.42 -4.71 24.21
N ALA A 22 5.63 -5.78 23.44
CA ALA A 22 6.87 -6.02 22.70
C ALA A 22 6.66 -6.99 21.54
N PHE A 23 7.55 -6.92 20.54
CA PHE A 23 7.67 -7.91 19.47
C PHE A 23 9.04 -8.57 19.53
N LYS A 24 9.09 -9.90 19.38
CA LYS A 24 10.32 -10.63 19.05
C LYS A 24 10.37 -10.79 17.54
N ILE A 25 11.23 -10.01 16.88
CA ILE A 25 11.39 -10.02 15.43
C ILE A 25 12.51 -10.98 15.01
N LYS A 26 12.36 -11.59 13.82
CA LYS A 26 13.43 -12.34 13.17
C LYS A 26 14.11 -11.42 12.17
N LEU A 27 15.40 -11.14 12.38
CA LEU A 27 16.20 -10.41 11.40
C LEU A 27 16.36 -11.24 10.13
N VAL A 28 16.54 -10.54 9.01
CA VAL A 28 16.77 -11.14 7.70
C VAL A 28 18.11 -10.67 7.16
N ASP A 29 18.76 -11.53 6.39
CA ASP A 29 20.02 -11.21 5.75
C ASP A 29 19.78 -10.29 4.56
N VAL A 30 20.66 -9.30 4.42
CA VAL A 30 20.70 -8.38 3.29
C VAL A 30 22.14 -8.27 2.80
N PRO A 31 22.38 -8.14 1.49
CA PRO A 31 23.74 -7.95 0.99
C PRO A 31 24.33 -6.63 1.53
N PRO A 32 25.66 -6.54 1.69
CA PRO A 32 26.31 -5.33 2.16
C PRO A 32 26.12 -4.13 1.22
N VAL A 33 25.86 -4.42 -0.06
CA VAL A 33 25.54 -3.44 -1.11
C VAL A 33 24.17 -3.77 -1.68
N VAL A 34 23.32 -2.75 -1.76
CA VAL A 34 22.05 -2.74 -2.47
C VAL A 34 22.08 -1.61 -3.50
N THR A 35 21.25 -1.71 -4.53
CA THR A 35 21.16 -0.69 -5.57
C THR A 35 19.74 -0.16 -5.68
N ALA A 36 19.57 1.15 -5.79
CA ALA A 36 18.27 1.79 -5.99
C ALA A 36 18.32 2.77 -7.18
N PHE A 37 17.18 3.05 -7.79
CA PHE A 37 17.02 4.14 -8.76
C PHE A 37 15.71 4.90 -8.55
N ASN A 38 15.69 6.13 -9.08
CA ASN A 38 14.49 6.94 -9.25
C ASN A 38 14.42 7.39 -10.71
N VAL A 39 13.44 6.86 -11.46
CA VAL A 39 13.22 7.24 -12.86
C VAL A 39 11.87 7.93 -12.97
N PHE A 40 11.87 9.18 -13.45
CA PHE A 40 10.64 9.94 -13.68
C PHE A 40 10.21 9.86 -15.15
N ARG A 41 8.90 9.69 -15.37
CA ARG A 41 8.26 9.75 -16.69
C ARG A 41 6.98 10.56 -16.60
N ASN A 42 6.69 11.36 -17.61
CA ASN A 42 5.40 12.03 -17.77
C ASN A 42 4.62 11.47 -18.96
N LEU A 43 3.41 11.96 -19.20
CA LEU A 43 2.55 11.48 -20.29
C LEU A 43 3.19 11.62 -21.69
N ARG A 44 4.06 12.62 -21.93
CA ARG A 44 4.79 12.76 -23.20
C ARG A 44 5.96 11.78 -23.34
N GLN A 45 6.39 11.19 -22.24
CA GLN A 45 7.45 10.19 -22.16
C GLN A 45 6.88 8.77 -22.00
N ASN A 46 5.71 8.50 -22.61
CA ASN A 46 5.04 7.20 -22.61
C ASN A 46 4.73 6.64 -21.21
N ALA A 47 4.45 7.50 -20.22
CA ALA A 47 4.14 7.04 -18.86
C ALA A 47 2.92 6.10 -18.82
N THR A 48 1.91 6.31 -19.67
CA THR A 48 0.72 5.43 -19.72
C THR A 48 1.11 4.00 -20.09
N GLU A 49 1.92 3.84 -21.12
CA GLU A 49 2.39 2.55 -21.63
C GLU A 49 3.33 1.88 -20.63
N LEU A 50 4.21 2.65 -19.98
CA LEU A 50 5.09 2.13 -18.94
C LEU A 50 4.33 1.66 -17.70
N VAL A 51 3.29 2.39 -17.28
CA VAL A 51 2.42 1.94 -16.18
C VAL A 51 1.62 0.70 -16.58
N ALA A 52 1.08 0.65 -17.81
CA ALA A 52 0.41 -0.55 -18.32
C ALA A 52 1.34 -1.76 -18.31
N ARG A 53 2.57 -1.59 -18.83
CA ARG A 53 3.59 -2.63 -18.88
C ARG A 53 4.00 -3.09 -17.49
N TRP A 54 4.27 -2.16 -16.58
CA TRP A 54 4.62 -2.46 -15.18
C TRP A 54 3.58 -3.34 -14.50
N GLN A 55 2.28 -3.10 -14.70
CA GLN A 55 1.22 -3.93 -14.10
C GLN A 55 1.29 -5.41 -14.53
N GLU A 56 1.75 -5.69 -15.75
CA GLU A 56 1.82 -7.04 -16.31
C GLU A 56 3.01 -7.87 -15.81
N ILE A 57 4.08 -7.17 -15.39
CA ILE A 57 5.39 -7.79 -15.13
C ILE A 57 5.88 -7.60 -13.70
N ALA A 58 5.41 -6.59 -12.96
CA ALA A 58 6.02 -6.24 -11.67
C ALA A 58 5.88 -7.35 -10.62
N HIS A 59 4.79 -8.10 -10.68
CA HIS A 59 4.56 -9.27 -9.81
C HIS A 59 5.37 -10.52 -10.20
N LYS A 60 6.14 -10.44 -11.28
CA LYS A 60 6.98 -11.51 -11.83
C LYS A 60 8.47 -11.14 -11.86
N PHE A 61 8.83 -9.98 -11.30
CA PHE A 61 10.24 -9.61 -11.19
C PHE A 61 11.03 -10.61 -10.36
N ASP A 62 12.34 -10.59 -10.53
CA ASP A 62 13.28 -11.29 -9.64
C ASP A 62 12.94 -10.98 -8.18
N ASP A 63 13.02 -11.97 -7.29
CA ASP A 63 12.69 -11.79 -5.86
C ASP A 63 13.54 -10.70 -5.19
N ASN A 64 14.69 -10.34 -5.76
CA ASN A 64 15.55 -9.25 -5.29
C ASN A 64 15.16 -7.88 -5.83
N LEU A 65 14.30 -7.77 -6.85
CA LEU A 65 13.90 -6.52 -7.49
C LEU A 65 12.51 -6.06 -7.05
N PHE A 66 12.49 -4.90 -6.42
CA PHE A 66 11.27 -4.14 -6.11
C PHE A 66 11.25 -2.87 -6.93
N ILE A 67 10.13 -2.58 -7.62
CA ILE A 67 9.87 -1.29 -8.28
C ILE A 67 8.44 -0.87 -7.95
N ARG A 68 8.26 0.16 -7.13
CA ARG A 68 6.94 0.79 -6.92
C ARG A 68 6.75 1.97 -7.85
N LEU A 69 5.49 2.34 -8.04
CA LEU A 69 5.12 3.57 -8.73
C LEU A 69 4.61 4.60 -7.72
N VAL A 70 5.11 5.82 -7.80
CA VAL A 70 4.52 6.98 -7.11
C VAL A 70 4.02 7.93 -8.19
N ILE A 71 2.72 8.15 -8.23
CA ILE A 71 2.04 8.87 -9.32
C ILE A 71 1.35 10.08 -8.74
N GLN A 72 1.61 11.24 -9.35
CA GLN A 72 1.02 12.50 -8.91
C GLN A 72 0.67 13.38 -10.11
N ARG A 73 -0.30 14.26 -9.91
CA ARG A 73 -0.58 15.33 -10.86
C ARG A 73 0.61 16.29 -10.91
N THR A 74 0.96 16.75 -12.10
CA THR A 74 2.00 17.76 -12.33
C THR A 74 1.56 18.72 -13.44
N THR A 75 2.45 19.62 -13.84
CA THR A 75 2.30 20.44 -15.04
C THR A 75 3.43 20.15 -16.03
N ASP A 76 3.10 20.14 -17.32
CA ASP A 76 4.07 19.98 -18.41
C ASP A 76 3.81 21.08 -19.46
N ASN A 77 4.76 22.01 -19.58
CA ASN A 77 4.63 23.24 -20.37
C ASN A 77 3.33 24.02 -20.07
N GLY A 78 3.01 24.16 -18.78
CA GLY A 78 1.84 24.90 -18.30
C GLY A 78 0.50 24.16 -18.44
N GLN A 79 0.47 22.95 -18.99
CA GLN A 79 -0.73 22.13 -19.11
C GLN A 79 -0.77 21.05 -18.03
N PRO A 80 -1.96 20.66 -17.51
CA PRO A 80 -2.09 19.53 -16.59
C PRO A 80 -1.50 18.25 -17.18
N SER A 81 -0.73 17.53 -16.38
CA SER A 81 -0.11 16.26 -16.76
C SER A 81 -0.04 15.31 -15.55
N ILE A 82 0.43 14.09 -15.79
CA ILE A 82 0.74 13.10 -14.76
C ILE A 82 2.24 12.83 -14.79
N GLN A 83 2.85 12.77 -13.61
CA GLN A 83 4.20 12.29 -13.41
C GLN A 83 4.16 10.96 -12.68
N VAL A 84 4.96 10.01 -13.16
CA VAL A 84 5.17 8.69 -12.57
C VAL A 84 6.64 8.60 -12.17
N LEU A 85 6.89 8.34 -10.90
CA LEU A 85 8.19 7.94 -10.37
C LEU A 85 8.23 6.42 -10.25
N PHE A 86 9.15 5.79 -10.97
CA PHE A 86 9.57 4.41 -10.78
C PHE A 86 10.68 4.41 -9.72
N ASN A 87 10.35 4.05 -8.49
CA ASN A 87 11.26 4.03 -7.34
C ASN A 87 11.56 2.58 -6.95
N SER A 88 12.84 2.21 -6.92
CA SER A 88 13.25 0.82 -6.81
C SER A 88 14.18 0.52 -5.64
N LEU A 89 14.22 -0.76 -5.28
CA LEU A 89 15.26 -1.37 -4.47
C LEU A 89 15.64 -2.71 -5.12
N PHE A 90 16.94 -2.94 -5.27
CA PHE A 90 17.49 -4.21 -5.70
C PHE A 90 18.50 -4.74 -4.68
N LEU A 91 18.30 -5.99 -4.23
CA LEU A 91 19.23 -6.66 -3.32
C LEU A 91 20.44 -7.23 -4.08
N GLY A 92 21.28 -6.35 -4.59
CA GLY A 92 22.50 -6.70 -5.33
C GLY A 92 23.19 -5.46 -5.90
N ASP A 93 24.23 -5.71 -6.70
CA ASP A 93 25.02 -4.64 -7.31
C ASP A 93 24.34 -4.02 -8.54
N LYS A 94 24.90 -2.91 -9.00
CA LYS A 94 24.36 -2.14 -10.13
C LYS A 94 24.36 -2.91 -11.44
N ASN A 95 25.37 -3.74 -11.70
CA ASN A 95 25.47 -4.46 -12.97
C ASN A 95 24.41 -5.56 -13.04
N GLN A 96 24.18 -6.26 -11.93
CA GLN A 96 23.09 -7.22 -11.77
C GLN A 96 21.73 -6.53 -11.97
N LEU A 97 21.50 -5.39 -11.33
CA LEU A 97 20.26 -4.61 -11.50
C LEU A 97 20.01 -4.25 -12.97
N LEU A 98 21.02 -3.68 -13.64
CA LEU A 98 20.91 -3.29 -15.05
C LEU A 98 20.57 -4.49 -15.94
N SER A 99 21.20 -5.65 -15.70
CA SER A 99 20.91 -6.88 -16.45
C SER A 99 19.48 -7.38 -16.24
N VAL A 100 19.02 -7.37 -14.98
CA VAL A 100 17.66 -7.82 -14.63
C VAL A 100 16.62 -6.89 -15.26
N VAL A 101 16.79 -5.57 -15.15
CA VAL A 101 15.85 -4.59 -15.72
C VAL A 101 15.87 -4.59 -17.24
N ALA A 102 17.04 -4.70 -17.88
CA ALA A 102 17.14 -4.80 -19.34
C ALA A 102 16.41 -6.03 -19.89
N THR A 103 16.32 -7.11 -19.11
CA THR A 103 15.60 -8.32 -19.51
C THR A 103 14.10 -8.21 -19.23
N ALA A 104 13.74 -7.77 -18.02
CA ALA A 104 12.35 -7.81 -17.56
C ALA A 104 11.53 -6.59 -17.98
N PHE A 105 12.15 -5.40 -18.02
CA PHE A 105 11.49 -4.12 -18.29
C PHE A 105 12.36 -3.15 -19.11
N PRO A 106 12.85 -3.56 -20.30
CA PRO A 106 13.72 -2.74 -21.15
C PRO A 106 13.10 -1.40 -21.54
N GLU A 107 11.77 -1.33 -21.66
CA GLU A 107 11.01 -0.15 -22.05
C GLU A 107 11.20 1.02 -21.08
N LEU A 108 11.55 0.75 -19.81
CA LEU A 108 11.86 1.79 -18.83
C LEU A 108 13.08 2.62 -19.23
N GLY A 109 14.02 2.03 -19.97
CA GLY A 109 15.25 2.69 -20.42
C GLY A 109 16.17 3.09 -19.26
N LEU A 110 16.32 2.21 -18.27
CA LEU A 110 17.18 2.44 -17.11
C LEU A 110 18.65 2.57 -17.54
N ALA A 111 19.30 3.67 -17.17
CA ALA A 111 20.71 3.88 -17.40
C ALA A 111 21.54 3.63 -16.13
N ALA A 112 22.84 3.32 -16.31
CA ALA A 112 23.76 3.17 -15.19
C ALA A 112 23.90 4.44 -14.34
N SER A 113 23.67 5.62 -14.92
CA SER A 113 23.66 6.92 -14.24
C SER A 113 22.46 7.12 -13.31
N ASP A 114 21.38 6.36 -13.50
CA ASP A 114 20.17 6.45 -12.66
C ASP A 114 20.31 5.63 -11.37
N CYS A 115 21.31 4.74 -11.32
CA CYS A 115 21.49 3.76 -10.27
C CYS A 115 22.46 4.27 -9.19
N THR A 116 22.07 4.10 -7.93
CA THR A 116 22.89 4.42 -6.76
C THR A 116 23.11 3.16 -5.94
N GLU A 117 24.37 2.76 -5.79
CA GLU A 117 24.78 1.71 -4.84
C GLU A 117 24.93 2.31 -3.45
N MET A 118 24.41 1.62 -2.45
CA MET A 118 24.42 2.04 -1.05
C MET A 118 24.30 0.82 -0.13
N ASN A 119 24.44 0.99 1.18
CA ASN A 119 24.06 -0.08 2.11
C ASN A 119 22.54 -0.06 2.38
N TRP A 120 22.01 -1.16 2.94
CA TRP A 120 20.58 -1.30 3.20
C TRP A 120 19.99 -0.20 4.11
N LEU A 121 20.75 0.28 5.11
CA LEU A 121 20.27 1.35 5.99
C LEU A 121 20.11 2.68 5.24
N GLN A 122 21.03 2.98 4.32
CA GLN A 122 20.96 4.18 3.48
C GLN A 122 19.78 4.13 2.50
N GLN A 123 19.34 2.95 2.08
CA GLN A 123 18.15 2.82 1.25
C GLN A 123 16.90 3.34 1.96
N VAL A 124 16.81 3.20 3.29
CA VAL A 124 15.70 3.78 4.07
C VAL A 124 15.69 5.31 3.93
N LEU A 125 16.87 5.95 3.95
CA LEU A 125 17.00 7.38 3.71
C LEU A 125 16.62 7.75 2.27
N PHE A 126 17.07 6.96 1.29
CA PHE A 126 16.76 7.16 -0.13
C PHE A 126 15.25 7.19 -0.39
N PHE A 127 14.49 6.24 0.19
CA PHE A 127 13.04 6.16 0.02
C PHE A 127 12.27 7.31 0.66
N ASN A 128 12.88 7.99 1.63
CA ASN A 128 12.33 9.15 2.32
C ASN A 128 12.91 10.47 1.77
N SER A 129 13.64 10.44 0.66
CA SER A 129 14.30 11.61 0.06
C SER A 129 15.22 12.35 1.03
N MET A 130 15.88 11.61 1.93
CA MET A 130 16.78 12.14 2.95
C MET A 130 18.25 12.00 2.50
N PRO A 131 19.17 12.86 3.00
CA PRO A 131 20.59 12.74 2.71
C PRO A 131 21.16 11.38 3.15
N LEU A 132 21.79 10.65 2.21
CA LEU A 132 22.29 9.28 2.45
C LEU A 132 23.46 9.20 3.45
N ASN A 133 24.10 10.32 3.75
CA ASN A 133 25.22 10.43 4.67
C ASN A 133 24.80 10.72 6.13
N ASN A 134 23.49 10.71 6.44
CA ASN A 134 22.97 11.03 7.77
C ASN A 134 22.03 9.93 8.32
N PRO A 135 22.56 8.73 8.66
CA PRO A 135 21.74 7.67 9.25
C PRO A 135 21.18 8.02 10.63
N GLN A 136 21.82 8.93 11.38
CA GLN A 136 21.30 9.40 12.67
C GLN A 136 19.93 10.07 12.55
N ALA A 137 19.57 10.58 11.37
CA ALA A 137 18.25 11.15 11.13
C ALA A 137 17.11 10.13 11.35
N LEU A 138 17.37 8.82 11.25
CA LEU A 138 16.41 7.76 11.55
C LEU A 138 16.13 7.59 13.05
N LEU A 139 16.94 8.19 13.93
CA LEU A 139 16.70 8.19 15.37
C LEU A 139 15.69 9.27 15.79
N THR A 140 15.40 10.24 14.92
CA THR A 140 14.41 11.28 15.17
C THR A 140 13.01 10.68 15.17
N ARG A 141 12.29 10.81 16.30
CA ARG A 141 10.95 10.25 16.51
C ARG A 141 9.83 11.30 16.47
N THR A 142 10.14 12.49 15.97
CA THR A 142 9.16 13.57 15.81
C THR A 142 8.62 13.58 14.39
N ARG A 143 7.30 13.74 14.24
CA ARG A 143 6.70 13.96 12.91
C ARG A 143 7.10 15.34 12.39
N SER A 144 7.44 15.40 11.11
CA SER A 144 7.86 16.62 10.42
C SER A 144 6.70 17.50 9.96
N SER A 145 5.47 16.99 9.89
CA SER A 145 4.29 17.75 9.46
C SER A 145 3.06 17.48 10.34
N ASN A 146 2.23 18.52 10.47
CA ASN A 146 0.92 18.49 11.13
C ASN A 146 -0.23 18.57 10.10
N ASN A 147 0.00 18.06 8.89
CA ASN A 147 -1.00 18.11 7.83
C ASN A 147 -2.16 17.17 8.13
N SER A 148 -3.36 17.58 7.72
CA SER A 148 -4.51 16.68 7.64
C SER A 148 -4.32 15.75 6.46
N PHE A 149 -4.86 14.52 6.55
CA PHE A 149 -4.78 13.58 5.45
C PHE A 149 -6.03 12.70 5.36
N LYS A 150 -6.27 12.16 4.16
CA LYS A 150 -7.21 11.07 3.92
C LYS A 150 -6.53 10.05 3.02
N ALA A 151 -6.52 8.81 3.49
CA ALA A 151 -6.07 7.67 2.71
C ALA A 151 -7.19 6.68 2.44
N LYS A 152 -7.09 5.98 1.31
CA LYS A 152 -7.86 4.78 0.96
C LYS A 152 -6.93 3.79 0.27
N SER A 153 -7.37 2.55 0.07
CA SER A 153 -6.60 1.60 -0.71
C SER A 153 -7.47 0.59 -1.44
N ASP A 154 -6.93 0.03 -2.51
CA ASP A 154 -7.49 -1.09 -3.24
C ASP A 154 -6.43 -2.14 -3.54
N PHE A 155 -6.89 -3.32 -3.94
CA PHE A 155 -6.05 -4.33 -4.56
C PHE A 155 -6.47 -4.56 -6.01
N VAL A 156 -5.49 -4.86 -6.86
CA VAL A 156 -5.69 -5.15 -8.29
C VAL A 156 -5.24 -6.57 -8.61
N THR A 157 -6.06 -7.30 -9.36
CA THR A 157 -5.79 -8.69 -9.79
C THR A 157 -5.67 -8.83 -11.30
N THR A 158 -6.07 -7.80 -12.06
CA THR A 158 -6.04 -7.78 -13.53
C THR A 158 -5.49 -6.43 -13.98
N PRO A 159 -4.52 -6.37 -14.92
CA PRO A 159 -3.96 -5.11 -15.37
C PRO A 159 -5.03 -4.16 -15.96
N ILE A 160 -4.94 -2.90 -15.58
CA ILE A 160 -5.70 -1.78 -16.17
C ILE A 160 -4.98 -1.38 -17.45
N ASN A 161 -5.61 -1.65 -18.60
CA ASN A 161 -5.04 -1.32 -19.91
C ASN A 161 -4.87 0.20 -20.13
N ALA A 162 -4.03 0.56 -21.10
CA ALA A 162 -3.70 1.96 -21.43
C ALA A 162 -4.94 2.85 -21.64
N ARG A 163 -5.95 2.36 -22.36
CA ARG A 163 -7.21 3.11 -22.59
C ARG A 163 -7.93 3.47 -21.29
N ASN A 164 -7.94 2.57 -20.31
CA ASN A 164 -8.56 2.83 -19.01
C ASN A 164 -7.66 3.68 -18.11
N LEU A 165 -6.33 3.53 -18.20
CA LEU A 165 -5.38 4.45 -17.55
C LEU A 165 -5.57 5.88 -18.04
N GLU A 166 -5.77 6.11 -19.34
CA GLU A 166 -6.07 7.44 -19.88
C GLU A 166 -7.34 8.06 -19.27
N LYS A 167 -8.36 7.25 -18.99
CA LYS A 167 -9.58 7.73 -18.30
C LYS A 167 -9.27 8.11 -16.85
N ILE A 168 -8.45 7.32 -16.17
CA ILE A 168 -7.97 7.61 -14.80
C ILE A 168 -7.17 8.91 -14.79
N TRP A 169 -6.24 9.10 -15.73
CA TRP A 169 -5.48 10.35 -15.87
C TRP A 169 -6.39 11.54 -16.11
N LYS A 170 -7.37 11.43 -17.01
CA LYS A 170 -8.36 12.50 -17.25
C LYS A 170 -9.13 12.86 -15.99
N PHE A 171 -9.55 11.87 -15.19
CA PHE A 171 -10.22 12.11 -13.91
C PHE A 171 -9.31 12.85 -12.92
N ILE A 172 -8.07 12.37 -12.74
CA ILE A 172 -7.11 12.94 -11.77
C ILE A 172 -6.66 14.35 -12.16
N MET A 173 -6.53 14.64 -13.46
CA MET A 173 -6.08 15.94 -13.94
C MET A 173 -7.18 17.01 -13.99
N ALA A 174 -8.45 16.60 -13.97
CA ALA A 174 -9.60 17.51 -14.07
C ALA A 174 -9.64 18.59 -12.96
N PRO A 175 -9.47 18.25 -11.65
CA PRO A 175 -9.34 19.28 -10.62
C PRO A 175 -7.95 19.94 -10.65
N GLN A 176 -7.88 21.22 -10.25
CA GLN A 176 -6.60 21.95 -10.27
C GLN A 176 -5.76 21.76 -9.00
N ASP A 177 -6.35 21.33 -7.90
CA ASP A 177 -5.84 21.56 -6.55
C ASP A 177 -6.04 20.38 -5.58
N GLN A 178 -6.21 19.16 -6.11
CA GLN A 178 -6.28 17.97 -5.27
C GLN A 178 -4.86 17.42 -5.03
N PRO A 179 -4.38 17.34 -3.77
CA PRO A 179 -3.02 16.91 -3.45
C PRO A 179 -2.90 15.38 -3.44
N LEU A 180 -3.38 14.72 -4.50
CA LEU A 180 -3.36 13.27 -4.64
C LEU A 180 -1.96 12.75 -4.98
N VAL A 181 -1.55 11.74 -4.23
CA VAL A 181 -0.47 10.82 -4.58
C VAL A 181 -1.06 9.40 -4.64
N LEU A 182 -0.87 8.71 -5.76
CA LEU A 182 -1.10 7.27 -5.85
C LEU A 182 0.21 6.54 -5.61
N ILE A 183 0.20 5.52 -4.77
CA ILE A 183 1.35 4.64 -4.54
C ILE A 183 0.94 3.22 -4.91
N LEU A 184 1.61 2.64 -5.91
CA LEU A 184 1.34 1.27 -6.37
C LEU A 184 2.52 0.39 -6.00
N GLU A 185 2.26 -0.62 -5.17
CA GLU A 185 3.29 -1.51 -4.60
C GLU A 185 3.10 -2.93 -5.14
N PRO A 186 4.09 -3.49 -5.86
CA PRO A 186 3.93 -4.79 -6.51
C PRO A 186 3.87 -5.91 -5.47
N PHE A 187 2.99 -6.87 -5.73
CA PHE A 187 2.92 -8.14 -5.02
C PHE A 187 3.68 -9.20 -5.83
N GLY A 188 3.45 -10.50 -5.62
CA GLY A 188 4.27 -11.55 -6.22
C GLY A 188 5.40 -12.03 -5.30
N GLY A 189 6.41 -12.68 -5.89
CA GLY A 189 7.58 -13.20 -5.19
C GLY A 189 7.23 -13.94 -3.89
N ARG A 190 7.78 -13.49 -2.76
CA ARG A 190 7.50 -14.09 -1.44
C ARG A 190 6.02 -14.01 -1.03
N MET A 191 5.29 -12.98 -1.45
CA MET A 191 3.87 -12.83 -1.10
C MET A 191 3.01 -13.95 -1.69
N ASP A 192 3.38 -14.48 -2.85
CA ASP A 192 2.70 -15.58 -3.54
C ASP A 192 2.95 -16.95 -2.89
N GLN A 193 4.03 -17.07 -2.13
CA GLN A 193 4.43 -18.32 -1.49
C GLN A 193 3.76 -18.51 -0.12
N ILE A 194 3.16 -17.45 0.43
CA ILE A 194 2.51 -17.47 1.75
C ILE A 194 1.02 -17.79 1.58
N PRO A 195 0.48 -18.84 2.21
CA PRO A 195 -0.95 -19.12 2.16
C PRO A 195 -1.80 -17.93 2.67
N PRO A 196 -2.93 -17.60 2.03
CA PRO A 196 -3.83 -16.51 2.45
C PRO A 196 -4.27 -16.56 3.92
N SER A 197 -4.29 -17.74 4.53
CA SER A 197 -4.69 -17.96 5.92
C SER A 197 -3.52 -18.09 6.91
N ALA A 198 -2.26 -18.05 6.45
CA ALA A 198 -1.08 -18.18 7.31
C ALA A 198 -0.96 -17.05 8.35
N THR A 199 -1.52 -15.89 8.01
CA THR A 199 -1.72 -14.71 8.87
C THR A 199 -3.10 -14.13 8.57
N PRO A 200 -3.64 -13.26 9.43
CA PRO A 200 -4.90 -12.57 9.14
C PRO A 200 -4.92 -11.77 7.83
N PHE A 201 -3.77 -11.26 7.37
CA PHE A 201 -3.64 -10.56 6.10
C PHE A 201 -3.82 -11.52 4.90
N PRO A 202 -4.90 -11.38 4.10
CA PRO A 202 -5.32 -12.40 3.14
C PRO A 202 -4.78 -12.21 1.72
N TYR A 203 -4.33 -11.00 1.38
CA TYR A 203 -3.96 -10.61 0.02
C TYR A 203 -2.59 -11.19 -0.32
N ARG A 204 -2.56 -12.34 -1.02
CA ARG A 204 -1.34 -13.11 -1.31
C ARG A 204 -1.26 -13.41 -2.80
N ARG A 205 -1.08 -14.68 -3.18
CA ARG A 205 -1.12 -15.14 -4.57
C ARG A 205 -2.38 -14.67 -5.30
N GLY A 206 -2.18 -14.19 -6.52
CA GLY A 206 -3.26 -13.74 -7.42
C GLY A 206 -3.55 -12.23 -7.35
N PHE A 207 -2.93 -11.50 -6.42
CA PHE A 207 -2.96 -10.04 -6.38
C PHE A 207 -1.70 -9.49 -7.02
N LEU A 208 -1.85 -8.55 -7.97
CA LEU A 208 -0.74 -7.98 -8.72
C LEU A 208 -0.04 -6.87 -7.94
N TYR A 209 -0.81 -6.01 -7.29
CA TYR A 209 -0.32 -4.91 -6.48
C TYR A 209 -1.41 -4.35 -5.55
N ASN A 210 -0.97 -3.64 -4.51
CA ASN A 210 -1.81 -2.72 -3.74
C ASN A 210 -1.71 -1.32 -4.35
N ILE A 211 -2.81 -0.56 -4.33
CA ILE A 211 -2.83 0.87 -4.62
C ILE A 211 -3.27 1.62 -3.37
N GLN A 212 -2.47 2.58 -2.93
CA GLN A 212 -2.84 3.57 -1.93
C GLN A 212 -3.23 4.88 -2.64
N TYR A 213 -4.37 5.44 -2.25
CA TYR A 213 -4.79 6.79 -2.57
C TYR A 213 -4.48 7.66 -1.36
N ASP A 214 -3.50 8.55 -1.45
CA ASP A 214 -3.09 9.40 -0.33
C ASP A 214 -3.25 10.88 -0.69
N MET A 215 -3.89 11.63 0.21
CA MET A 215 -4.06 13.07 0.07
C MET A 215 -3.69 13.75 1.38
N ASN A 216 -2.80 14.74 1.30
CA ASN A 216 -2.36 15.53 2.46
C ASN A 216 -2.58 17.01 2.18
N TRP A 217 -3.18 17.74 3.11
CA TRP A 217 -3.44 19.17 3.00
C TRP A 217 -3.15 19.89 4.31
N ALA A 218 -2.70 21.15 4.20
CA ALA A 218 -2.36 21.98 5.35
C ALA A 218 -3.57 22.76 5.88
N ASP A 219 -4.38 23.33 4.98
CA ASP A 219 -5.55 24.13 5.37
C ASP A 219 -6.75 23.24 5.69
N SER A 220 -7.08 23.14 6.98
CA SER A 220 -8.23 22.37 7.46
C SER A 220 -9.57 22.85 6.87
N SER A 221 -9.67 24.09 6.38
CA SER A 221 -10.89 24.61 5.74
C SER A 221 -11.25 23.84 4.46
N GLU A 222 -10.26 23.23 3.78
CA GLU A 222 -10.45 22.46 2.55
C GLU A 222 -10.83 20.98 2.79
N THR A 223 -10.91 20.55 4.05
CA THR A 223 -11.12 19.13 4.41
C THR A 223 -12.31 18.51 3.72
N GLN A 224 -13.48 19.17 3.73
CA GLN A 224 -14.70 18.59 3.18
C GLN A 224 -14.61 18.39 1.65
N LYS A 225 -13.95 19.31 0.96
CA LYS A 225 -13.67 19.23 -0.49
C LYS A 225 -12.79 18.04 -0.81
N HIS A 226 -11.69 17.84 -0.07
CA HIS A 226 -10.79 16.70 -0.26
C HIS A 226 -11.44 15.36 0.07
N LEU A 227 -12.22 15.30 1.16
CA LEU A 227 -12.96 14.09 1.54
C LEU A 227 -14.01 13.71 0.48
N GLN A 228 -14.75 14.68 -0.06
CA GLN A 228 -15.71 14.41 -1.11
C GLN A 228 -15.02 13.91 -2.38
N TRP A 229 -13.95 14.58 -2.81
CA TRP A 229 -13.23 14.17 -4.02
C TRP A 229 -12.59 12.78 -3.88
N MET A 230 -12.06 12.43 -2.71
CA MET A 230 -11.57 11.07 -2.45
C MET A 230 -12.69 10.02 -2.58
N LYS A 231 -13.92 10.33 -2.16
CA LYS A 231 -15.07 9.44 -2.36
C LYS A 231 -15.39 9.27 -3.85
N ASP A 232 -15.34 10.35 -4.61
CA ASP A 232 -15.60 10.34 -6.05
C ASP A 232 -14.53 9.53 -6.80
N LEU A 233 -13.25 9.74 -6.47
CA LEU A 233 -12.13 8.97 -7.01
C LEU A 233 -12.27 7.47 -6.68
N TYR A 234 -12.54 7.14 -5.42
CA TYR A 234 -12.67 5.76 -4.99
C TYR A 234 -13.88 5.09 -5.67
N SER A 235 -14.99 5.80 -5.84
CA SER A 235 -16.14 5.32 -6.62
C SER A 235 -15.76 5.09 -8.09
N PHE A 236 -15.04 6.03 -8.70
CA PHE A 236 -14.56 5.93 -10.09
C PHE A 236 -13.64 4.72 -10.31
N MET A 237 -12.83 4.35 -9.33
CA MET A 237 -11.91 3.21 -9.42
C MET A 237 -12.57 1.82 -9.30
N THR A 238 -13.84 1.75 -8.88
CA THR A 238 -14.59 0.50 -8.66
C THR A 238 -14.48 -0.56 -9.76
N PRO A 239 -14.60 -0.24 -11.08
CA PRO A 239 -14.56 -1.26 -12.12
C PRO A 239 -13.14 -1.81 -12.41
N PHE A 240 -12.10 -1.23 -11.83
CA PHE A 240 -10.69 -1.55 -12.13
C PHE A 240 -9.99 -2.34 -11.03
N VAL A 241 -10.66 -2.56 -9.90
CA VAL A 241 -10.08 -3.15 -8.68
C VAL A 241 -10.85 -4.40 -8.28
N THR A 242 -10.38 -5.08 -7.23
CA THR A 242 -11.05 -6.27 -6.68
C THR A 242 -12.51 -5.97 -6.32
N LYS A 243 -13.35 -7.02 -6.41
CA LYS A 243 -14.76 -6.96 -6.07
C LYS A 243 -15.17 -8.26 -5.36
N ASN A 244 -16.19 -8.17 -4.51
CA ASN A 244 -16.78 -9.29 -3.78
C ASN A 244 -15.79 -10.12 -2.92
N PRO A 245 -15.19 -9.51 -1.87
CA PRO A 245 -15.28 -8.11 -1.47
C PRO A 245 -14.26 -7.22 -2.22
N ARG A 246 -14.51 -5.91 -2.24
CA ARG A 246 -13.50 -4.91 -2.66
C ARG A 246 -12.47 -4.78 -1.54
N GLY A 247 -11.28 -5.33 -1.76
CA GLY A 247 -10.25 -5.49 -0.73
C GLY A 247 -9.59 -4.17 -0.35
N ALA A 248 -9.22 -4.04 0.92
CA ALA A 248 -8.56 -2.88 1.51
C ALA A 248 -7.49 -3.35 2.51
N TYR A 249 -6.45 -2.54 2.71
CA TYR A 249 -5.41 -2.88 3.67
C TYR A 249 -5.71 -2.33 5.06
N TYR A 250 -5.70 -3.19 6.08
CA TYR A 250 -6.07 -2.82 7.46
C TYR A 250 -5.26 -1.66 8.04
N ASN A 251 -3.97 -1.53 7.70
CA ASN A 251 -3.13 -0.43 8.19
C ASN A 251 -3.42 0.91 7.50
N TYR A 252 -4.15 0.90 6.37
CA TYR A 252 -4.75 2.08 5.77
C TYR A 252 -6.21 2.21 6.22
N LYS A 253 -6.38 2.38 7.55
CA LYS A 253 -7.69 2.46 8.22
C LYS A 253 -8.63 3.42 7.52
N ASP A 254 -9.77 2.91 7.10
CA ASP A 254 -10.80 3.69 6.40
C ASP A 254 -12.20 3.40 6.98
N LEU A 255 -12.73 4.38 7.72
CA LEU A 255 -14.07 4.29 8.32
C LEU A 255 -15.20 4.34 7.29
N ASP A 256 -14.94 4.80 6.06
CA ASP A 256 -15.96 4.80 4.99
C ASP A 256 -16.28 3.38 4.50
N LEU A 257 -15.46 2.37 4.86
CA LEU A 257 -15.73 0.97 4.54
C LEU A 257 -16.87 0.38 5.37
N GLY A 258 -17.22 1.04 6.48
CA GLY A 258 -18.16 0.58 7.50
C GLY A 258 -17.57 0.72 8.90
N ARG A 259 -18.43 0.83 9.91
CA ARG A 259 -18.07 0.91 11.32
C ARG A 259 -19.03 0.11 12.18
N ASN A 260 -18.56 -0.35 13.33
CA ASN A 260 -19.42 -0.75 14.45
C ASN A 260 -20.14 0.51 14.94
N GLU A 261 -21.44 0.44 15.19
CA GLU A 261 -22.24 1.57 15.68
C GLU A 261 -21.96 1.81 17.18
N ASP A 262 -21.93 3.08 17.58
CA ASP A 262 -21.72 3.47 18.97
C ASP A 262 -22.95 3.10 19.81
N GLY A 263 -22.74 2.40 20.92
CA GLY A 263 -23.79 2.10 21.91
C GLY A 263 -24.67 0.87 21.61
N GLU A 264 -24.59 0.28 20.42
CA GLU A 264 -25.14 -1.06 20.14
C GLU A 264 -24.10 -2.14 20.38
N GLU A 265 -24.53 -3.36 20.74
CA GLU A 265 -23.63 -4.50 20.77
C GLU A 265 -23.07 -4.75 19.36
N ALA A 266 -21.77 -4.51 19.19
CA ALA A 266 -21.07 -4.76 17.93
C ALA A 266 -21.33 -6.21 17.48
N SER A 267 -22.03 -6.36 16.36
CA SER A 267 -22.40 -7.67 15.81
C SER A 267 -21.41 -8.11 14.74
N TYR A 268 -21.01 -9.38 14.80
CA TYR A 268 -20.18 -10.01 13.75
C TYR A 268 -20.80 -9.81 12.36
N GLU A 269 -22.11 -10.02 12.20
CA GLU A 269 -22.78 -9.93 10.88
C GLU A 269 -22.74 -8.51 10.30
N LYS A 270 -22.98 -7.47 11.13
CA LYS A 270 -22.83 -6.07 10.69
C LYS A 270 -21.37 -5.77 10.32
N ALA A 271 -20.42 -6.26 11.11
CA ALA A 271 -19.00 -6.00 10.92
C ALA A 271 -18.39 -6.69 9.69
N ARG A 272 -19.02 -7.76 9.15
CA ARG A 272 -18.54 -8.43 7.92
C ARG A 272 -18.39 -7.47 6.75
N VAL A 273 -19.19 -6.40 6.68
CA VAL A 273 -19.16 -5.37 5.63
C VAL A 273 -17.76 -4.76 5.46
N TRP A 274 -17.06 -4.47 6.56
CA TRP A 274 -15.69 -3.96 6.54
C TRP A 274 -14.66 -5.07 6.84
N GLY A 275 -15.02 -6.05 7.67
CA GLY A 275 -14.14 -7.12 8.10
C GLY A 275 -13.67 -8.02 6.96
N GLU A 276 -14.58 -8.41 6.07
CA GLU A 276 -14.23 -9.21 4.88
C GLU A 276 -13.41 -8.40 3.88
N LYS A 277 -13.57 -7.07 3.85
CA LYS A 277 -12.72 -6.18 3.03
C LYS A 277 -11.30 -6.04 3.56
N TYR A 278 -11.02 -6.26 4.84
CA TYR A 278 -9.64 -6.24 5.36
C TYR A 278 -9.01 -7.62 5.45
N PHE A 279 -9.82 -8.63 5.76
CA PHE A 279 -9.33 -9.95 6.18
C PHE A 279 -9.83 -11.09 5.29
N GLY A 280 -10.70 -10.83 4.32
CA GLY A 280 -11.28 -11.85 3.46
C GLY A 280 -11.88 -12.99 4.29
N GLY A 281 -11.58 -14.23 3.90
CA GLY A 281 -12.03 -15.44 4.63
C GLY A 281 -11.47 -15.59 6.05
N ASN A 282 -10.46 -14.80 6.44
CA ASN A 282 -9.87 -14.88 7.79
C ASN A 282 -10.71 -14.16 8.85
N PHE A 283 -11.70 -13.34 8.46
CA PHE A 283 -12.48 -12.53 9.40
C PHE A 283 -13.24 -13.39 10.42
N LYS A 284 -13.85 -14.50 10.00
CA LYS A 284 -14.57 -15.40 10.91
C LYS A 284 -13.65 -15.99 11.98
N ARG A 285 -12.45 -16.44 11.59
CA ARG A 285 -11.46 -16.99 12.53
C ARG A 285 -11.05 -15.92 13.53
N LEU A 286 -10.80 -14.69 13.08
CA LEU A 286 -10.49 -13.57 13.97
C LEU A 286 -11.58 -13.34 15.02
N ALA A 287 -12.86 -13.35 14.61
CA ALA A 287 -13.98 -13.16 15.52
C ALA A 287 -14.12 -14.29 16.55
N ILE A 288 -13.87 -15.54 16.15
CA ILE A 288 -13.84 -16.69 17.08
C ILE A 288 -12.68 -16.55 18.08
N VAL A 289 -11.50 -16.13 17.63
CA VAL A 289 -10.36 -15.86 18.53
C VAL A 289 -10.71 -14.75 19.50
N LYS A 290 -11.31 -13.66 19.02
CA LYS A 290 -11.78 -12.54 19.83
C LYS A 290 -12.74 -13.01 20.94
N GLY A 291 -13.73 -13.84 20.61
CA GLY A 291 -14.69 -14.37 21.57
C GLY A 291 -14.05 -15.22 22.68
N LYS A 292 -12.93 -15.89 22.39
CA LYS A 292 -12.17 -16.68 23.37
C LYS A 292 -11.31 -15.82 24.30
N VAL A 293 -10.68 -14.76 23.79
CA VAL A 293 -9.66 -13.99 24.52
C VAL A 293 -10.18 -12.70 25.15
N ASP A 294 -11.27 -12.16 24.62
CA ASP A 294 -11.94 -10.96 25.12
C ASP A 294 -13.47 -11.09 24.95
N PRO A 295 -14.12 -12.01 25.70
CA PRO A 295 -15.56 -12.28 25.59
C PRO A 295 -16.43 -11.08 25.99
N GLN A 296 -15.91 -10.16 26.82
CA GLN A 296 -16.61 -8.96 27.26
C GLN A 296 -16.43 -7.78 26.29
N ASN A 297 -15.70 -7.99 25.19
CA ASN A 297 -15.41 -6.98 24.19
C ASN A 297 -14.82 -5.69 24.78
N PHE A 298 -13.91 -5.84 25.75
CA PHE A 298 -13.24 -4.73 26.41
C PHE A 298 -12.41 -3.91 25.41
N PHE A 299 -11.60 -4.60 24.59
CA PHE A 299 -10.76 -3.98 23.57
C PHE A 299 -11.56 -3.71 22.29
N ARG A 300 -12.16 -2.52 22.19
CA ARG A 300 -13.02 -2.14 21.07
C ARG A 300 -12.76 -0.74 20.52
N ASN A 301 -13.10 -0.56 19.25
CA ASN A 301 -13.18 0.72 18.53
C ASN A 301 -14.18 0.58 17.37
N GLU A 302 -14.30 1.62 16.56
CA GLU A 302 -15.24 1.72 15.43
C GLU A 302 -15.01 0.62 14.38
N GLN A 303 -13.85 -0.02 14.33
CA GLN A 303 -13.55 -1.17 13.45
C GLN A 303 -12.77 -2.26 14.19
N SER A 304 -13.08 -2.50 15.47
CA SER A 304 -12.56 -3.66 16.19
C SER A 304 -13.34 -4.91 15.80
N ILE A 305 -12.66 -6.05 15.76
CA ILE A 305 -13.30 -7.33 15.48
C ILE A 305 -14.28 -7.66 16.62
N PRO A 306 -15.58 -7.87 16.34
CA PRO A 306 -16.53 -8.29 17.36
C PRO A 306 -16.31 -9.74 17.79
N PRO A 307 -16.58 -10.10 19.06
CA PRO A 307 -16.51 -11.49 19.50
C PRO A 307 -17.58 -12.33 18.79
N LEU A 308 -17.19 -13.53 18.36
CA LEU A 308 -18.10 -14.57 17.89
C LEU A 308 -17.92 -15.80 18.77
N PHE A 309 -18.99 -16.22 19.43
CA PHE A 309 -19.02 -17.43 20.25
C PHE A 309 -19.35 -18.61 19.35
N ALA A 310 -18.53 -19.66 19.44
CA ALA A 310 -18.70 -20.91 18.69
C ALA A 310 -19.59 -21.88 19.46
#